data_AF-A0A839ULS4-F1
#
_entry.id   AF-A0A839ULS4-F1
#
_cell.length_a   1.000
_cell.length_b   1.000
_cell.length_c   1.000
_cell.angle_alpha   90.00
_cell.angle_beta   90.00
_cell.angle_gamma   90.00
#
_symmetry.space_group_name_H-M   'P 1'
#
loop_
_entity.id
_entity.type
_entity.pdbx_description
1 polymer ?
#
loop_
_entity_poly.entity_id
_entity_poly.type
_entity_poly.pdbx_seq_one_letter_code
_entity_poly.pdbx_strand_id
1 'polypeptide(L)'
;MLNRVWKSGWHASIQLGEKCVYSTEQVEVSRNIDRAGSNANGIIPQINTANRDIQKNTRRIHSPESDISVRVPQDWKELDNLNSGAVLQAGCHERQVFLIVIKQYKHTFGAVLPLRDYAIATCQAALGWVADAKLTREPTHLPLGNYYLAEMEGLVGGSIVKYQITTHESAKVFYALYAWSTLDNYPAVCHELKQVSASLKVNLTAPVAQLSPA
;
A
#
# COMPACT_ATOMS: atom_id res chain seq x y z
N MET A 1 -1.08 -21.08 10.00
CA MET A 1 -2.20 -20.09 10.00
C MET A 1 -1.94 -18.86 9.13
N LEU A 2 -0.69 -18.41 8.93
CA LEU A 2 -0.41 -17.24 8.06
C LEU A 2 -0.87 -17.38 6.60
N ASN A 3 -0.92 -18.59 6.02
CA ASN A 3 -1.26 -18.77 4.59
C ASN A 3 -2.68 -18.34 4.15
N ARG A 4 -3.62 -18.14 5.09
CA ARG A 4 -4.98 -17.69 4.75
C ARG A 4 -5.12 -16.17 4.62
N VAL A 5 -4.14 -15.42 5.11
CA VAL A 5 -4.15 -13.96 5.17
C VAL A 5 -3.88 -13.31 3.80
N TRP A 6 -3.17 -14.01 2.92
CA TRP A 6 -2.61 -13.46 1.69
C TRP A 6 -3.54 -13.52 0.46
N LYS A 7 -4.74 -14.09 0.59
CA LYS A 7 -5.67 -14.32 -0.55
C LYS A 7 -6.84 -13.35 -0.65
N SER A 8 -6.96 -12.38 0.24
CA SER A 8 -7.95 -11.30 0.11
C SER A 8 -7.47 -10.31 -0.98
N GLY A 9 -7.75 -10.64 -2.23
CA GLY A 9 -7.53 -9.76 -3.38
C GLY A 9 -8.19 -8.41 -3.13
N TRP A 10 -7.42 -7.33 -3.28
CA TRP A 10 -7.91 -5.97 -3.10
C TRP A 10 -8.68 -5.57 -4.36
N HIS A 11 -9.99 -5.86 -4.37
CA HIS A 11 -10.88 -5.35 -5.41
C HIS A 11 -11.30 -3.94 -5.04
N ALA A 12 -10.66 -2.95 -5.65
CA ALA A 12 -10.91 -1.55 -5.35
C ALA A 12 -12.17 -1.02 -6.01
N SER A 13 -13.23 -0.79 -5.22
CA SER A 13 -14.28 0.16 -5.57
C SER A 13 -14.03 1.48 -4.85
N ILE A 14 -13.76 2.55 -5.59
CA ILE A 14 -13.61 3.90 -5.04
C ILE A 14 -14.97 4.60 -5.16
N GLN A 15 -15.49 5.05 -4.03
CA GLN A 15 -16.74 5.81 -3.95
C GLN A 15 -16.44 7.26 -3.54
N LEU A 16 -17.15 8.21 -4.16
CA LEU A 16 -17.16 9.63 -3.78
C LEU A 16 -18.60 10.00 -3.44
N GLY A 17 -18.92 10.03 -2.14
CA GLY A 17 -20.31 10.09 -1.68
C GLY A 17 -21.06 8.81 -2.03
N GLU A 18 -22.25 8.94 -2.61
CA GLU A 18 -23.06 7.79 -3.07
C GLU A 18 -22.63 7.25 -4.45
N LYS A 19 -21.68 7.91 -5.12
CA LYS A 19 -21.28 7.57 -6.49
C LYS A 19 -20.05 6.67 -6.49
N CYS A 20 -20.16 5.48 -7.07
CA CYS A 20 -19.00 4.67 -7.45
C CYS A 20 -18.28 5.33 -8.63
N VAL A 21 -17.01 5.69 -8.46
CA VAL A 21 -16.19 6.34 -9.49
C VAL A 21 -15.12 5.44 -10.07
N TYR A 22 -14.88 4.28 -9.46
CA TYR A 22 -14.01 3.24 -9.98
C TYR A 22 -14.43 1.91 -9.36
N SER A 23 -14.46 0.84 -10.13
CA SER A 23 -14.60 -0.54 -9.65
C SER A 23 -13.67 -1.43 -10.49
N THR A 24 -13.07 -2.44 -9.86
CA THR A 24 -12.27 -3.46 -10.56
C THR A 24 -13.12 -4.59 -11.14
N GLU A 25 -14.45 -4.53 -11.06
CA GLU A 25 -15.34 -5.53 -11.64
C GLU A 25 -15.35 -5.45 -13.18
N GLN A 26 -14.42 -6.15 -13.81
CA GLN A 26 -14.58 -6.68 -15.18
C GLN A 26 -14.12 -8.13 -15.35
N VAL A 27 -13.96 -8.89 -14.25
CA VAL A 27 -13.81 -10.35 -14.36
C VAL A 27 -14.81 -10.99 -13.40
N GLU A 28 -16.00 -11.31 -13.91
CA GLU A 28 -16.96 -12.19 -13.25
C GLU A 28 -16.31 -13.57 -13.05
N VAL A 29 -15.76 -13.81 -11.87
CA VAL A 29 -15.66 -15.16 -11.33
C VAL A 29 -16.47 -15.19 -10.05
N SER A 30 -17.73 -15.58 -10.18
CA SER A 30 -18.60 -15.90 -9.04
C SER A 30 -17.92 -16.93 -8.15
N ARG A 31 -17.36 -16.50 -7.02
CA ARG A 31 -17.04 -17.36 -5.88
C ARG A 31 -17.41 -16.66 -4.59
N ASN A 32 -18.17 -17.36 -3.75
CA ASN A 32 -18.52 -16.99 -2.39
C ASN A 32 -17.30 -16.42 -1.67
N ILE A 33 -17.39 -15.14 -1.30
CA ILE A 33 -16.40 -14.48 -0.44
C ILE A 33 -16.78 -14.82 0.99
N ASP A 34 -16.19 -15.89 1.52
CA ASP A 34 -16.25 -16.16 2.95
C ASP A 34 -15.50 -15.06 3.70
N ARG A 35 -16.23 -14.22 4.43
CA ARG A 35 -15.67 -13.27 5.40
C ARG A 35 -14.98 -14.07 6.52
N ALA A 36 -13.65 -14.01 6.58
CA ALA A 36 -12.86 -14.80 7.51
C ALA A 36 -12.72 -14.12 8.88
N GLY A 37 -13.11 -14.80 9.96
CA GLY A 37 -12.68 -14.45 11.31
C GLY A 37 -13.37 -15.23 12.44
N SER A 38 -12.79 -16.37 12.85
CA SER A 38 -12.84 -16.86 14.24
C SER A 38 -11.79 -17.96 14.48
N ASN A 39 -11.02 -17.79 15.56
CA ASN A 39 -10.14 -18.71 16.28
C ASN A 39 -8.65 -18.78 15.85
N ALA A 40 -7.76 -18.24 16.70
CA ALA A 40 -6.59 -18.94 17.27
C ALA A 40 -5.72 -18.08 18.21
N ASN A 41 -5.16 -18.76 19.23
CA ASN A 41 -4.32 -18.24 20.30
C ASN A 41 -2.83 -18.08 19.92
N GLY A 42 -2.27 -16.94 20.33
CA GLY A 42 -0.98 -16.67 20.99
C GLY A 42 0.29 -17.46 20.65
N ILE A 43 1.28 -16.76 20.09
CA ILE A 43 2.70 -16.72 20.52
C ILE A 43 3.27 -15.32 20.17
N ILE A 44 3.82 -14.59 21.15
CA ILE A 44 4.45 -13.26 20.97
C ILE A 44 5.98 -13.42 21.04
N PRO A 45 6.77 -13.02 20.02
CA PRO A 45 8.24 -12.97 20.10
C PRO A 45 8.72 -11.66 20.75
N GLN A 46 9.79 -11.73 21.55
CA GLN A 46 10.42 -10.57 22.19
C GLN A 46 11.19 -9.69 21.18
N ILE A 47 10.99 -8.37 21.28
CA ILE A 47 11.53 -7.36 20.36
C ILE A 47 12.83 -6.79 20.96
N ASN A 48 13.95 -6.94 20.25
CA ASN A 48 15.24 -6.29 20.56
C ASN A 48 15.37 -4.96 19.84
N THR A 49 15.60 -3.89 20.60
CA THR A 49 15.62 -2.50 20.14
C THR A 49 17.02 -2.09 19.65
N ALA A 50 17.30 -2.18 18.35
CA ALA A 50 18.50 -1.62 17.72
C ALA A 50 18.09 -0.62 16.63
N ASN A 51 18.15 0.69 16.93
CA ASN A 51 17.47 1.73 16.14
C ASN A 51 18.40 2.88 15.67
N ARG A 52 19.64 2.61 15.23
CA ARG A 52 20.57 3.70 14.82
C ARG A 52 21.29 3.60 13.47
N ASP A 53 21.15 2.54 12.66
CA ASP A 53 21.94 2.40 11.41
C ASP A 53 21.13 2.10 10.12
N ILE A 54 19.86 2.51 10.04
CA ILE A 54 19.02 2.20 8.85
C ILE A 54 19.52 2.91 7.57
N GLN A 55 20.27 4.03 7.67
CA GLN A 55 20.69 4.74 6.45
C GLN A 55 21.78 4.02 5.62
N LYS A 56 22.57 3.10 6.19
CA LYS A 56 23.69 2.50 5.46
C LYS A 56 23.33 1.29 4.59
N ASN A 57 22.25 0.57 4.89
CA ASN A 57 21.91 -0.68 4.19
C ASN A 57 20.51 -0.65 3.56
N THR A 58 20.28 0.29 2.66
CA THR A 58 19.05 0.30 1.83
C THR A 58 19.38 -0.02 0.38
N ARG A 59 18.47 -0.72 -0.30
CA ARG A 59 18.48 -0.94 -1.75
C ARG A 59 17.26 -0.32 -2.39
N ARG A 60 17.33 0.00 -3.68
CA ARG A 60 16.17 0.45 -4.45
C ARG A 60 15.58 -0.73 -5.21
N ILE A 61 14.28 -0.91 -5.10
CA ILE A 61 13.49 -1.86 -5.90
C ILE A 61 12.66 -1.07 -6.91
N HIS A 62 12.51 -1.66 -8.10
CA HIS A 62 11.86 -1.03 -9.24
C HIS A 62 10.67 -1.87 -9.67
N SER A 63 9.58 -1.23 -10.08
CA SER A 63 8.51 -1.97 -10.74
C SER A 63 8.93 -2.26 -12.19
N PRO A 64 8.76 -3.50 -12.69
CA PRO A 64 9.11 -3.83 -14.08
C PRO A 64 8.27 -3.07 -15.11
N GLU A 65 7.00 -2.82 -14.79
CA GLU A 65 5.99 -2.30 -15.73
C GLU A 65 5.56 -0.86 -15.42
N SER A 66 5.97 -0.34 -14.28
CA SER A 66 5.66 1.04 -13.91
C SER A 66 6.93 1.80 -13.61
N ASP A 67 6.93 3.07 -13.96
CA ASP A 67 8.07 3.95 -13.77
C ASP A 67 8.32 4.31 -12.30
N ILE A 68 7.96 3.45 -11.34
CA ILE A 68 8.14 3.71 -9.91
C ILE A 68 9.33 2.94 -9.33
N SER A 69 9.85 3.48 -8.23
CA SER A 69 10.82 2.78 -7.41
C SER A 69 10.72 3.19 -5.94
N VAL A 70 11.06 2.27 -5.05
CA VAL A 70 11.02 2.46 -3.58
C VAL A 70 12.38 2.06 -3.01
N ARG A 71 12.89 2.79 -2.00
CA ARG A 71 14.02 2.33 -1.20
C ARG A 71 13.49 1.48 -0.05
N VAL A 72 14.04 0.28 0.07
CA VAL A 72 13.75 -0.67 1.14
C VAL A 72 15.04 -1.08 1.84
N PRO A 73 14.98 -1.50 3.11
CA PRO A 73 16.10 -2.17 3.77
C PRO A 73 16.61 -3.38 2.99
N GLN A 74 17.89 -3.71 3.13
CA GLN A 74 18.54 -4.77 2.36
C GLN A 74 18.01 -6.18 2.67
N ASP A 75 17.48 -6.40 3.86
CA ASP A 75 16.84 -7.63 4.31
C ASP A 75 15.43 -7.84 3.72
N TRP A 76 14.83 -6.81 3.12
CA TRP A 76 13.54 -6.93 2.45
C TRP A 76 13.69 -7.67 1.11
N LYS A 77 12.80 -8.64 0.90
CA LYS A 77 12.68 -9.40 -0.34
C LYS A 77 11.53 -8.85 -1.15
N GLU A 78 11.68 -8.88 -2.48
CA GLU A 78 10.54 -8.70 -3.38
C GLU A 78 9.63 -9.92 -3.22
N LEU A 79 8.32 -9.66 -3.22
CA LEU A 79 7.29 -10.69 -3.06
C LEU A 79 6.40 -10.65 -4.33
N ASP A 80 5.58 -11.67 -4.54
CA ASP A 80 4.70 -11.76 -5.72
C ASP A 80 3.24 -12.05 -5.36
N ASN A 81 2.97 -12.36 -4.08
CA ASN A 81 1.71 -12.93 -3.63
C ASN A 81 1.07 -12.19 -2.44
N LEU A 82 1.45 -10.94 -2.18
CA LEU A 82 0.75 -10.09 -1.21
C LEU A 82 -0.57 -9.57 -1.78
N ASN A 83 -0.56 -9.16 -3.05
CA ASN A 83 -1.71 -8.60 -3.74
C ASN A 83 -1.52 -8.70 -5.26
N SER A 84 -2.48 -9.31 -5.97
CA SER A 84 -2.42 -9.48 -7.42
C SER A 84 -2.52 -8.18 -8.23
N GLY A 85 -3.04 -7.11 -7.64
CA GLY A 85 -3.10 -5.77 -8.25
C GLY A 85 -1.91 -4.88 -7.91
N ALA A 86 -0.92 -5.38 -7.15
CA ALA A 86 0.26 -4.61 -6.79
C ALA A 86 1.27 -4.57 -7.94
N VAL A 87 1.70 -3.36 -8.29
CA VAL A 87 2.77 -3.14 -9.28
C VAL A 87 4.17 -3.28 -8.67
N LEU A 88 4.25 -3.26 -7.34
CA LEU A 88 5.46 -3.45 -6.56
C LEU A 88 5.06 -3.93 -5.17
N GLN A 89 5.72 -4.97 -4.67
CA GLN A 89 5.45 -5.52 -3.35
C GLN A 89 6.72 -6.13 -2.76
N ALA A 90 6.95 -5.91 -1.46
CA ALA A 90 8.15 -6.35 -0.78
C ALA A 90 7.92 -6.48 0.72
N GLY A 91 8.79 -7.19 1.42
CA GLY A 91 8.74 -7.29 2.87
C GLY A 91 9.82 -8.16 3.47
N CYS A 92 9.80 -8.24 4.79
CA CYS A 92 10.60 -9.17 5.59
C CYS A 92 9.65 -9.95 6.49
N HIS A 93 9.54 -11.26 6.24
CA HIS A 93 8.62 -12.13 6.96
C HIS A 93 9.04 -12.30 8.43
N GLU A 94 10.34 -12.39 8.67
CA GLU A 94 10.95 -12.55 9.99
C GLU A 94 10.63 -11.36 10.90
N ARG A 95 10.59 -10.16 10.32
CA ARG A 95 10.26 -8.91 11.02
C ARG A 95 8.79 -8.51 10.90
N GLN A 96 7.98 -9.27 10.17
CA GLN A 96 6.56 -8.99 9.90
C GLN A 96 6.32 -7.58 9.36
N VAL A 97 7.17 -7.09 8.45
CA VAL A 97 7.02 -5.80 7.77
C VAL A 97 6.83 -5.98 6.29
N PHE A 98 5.86 -5.29 5.72
CA PHE A 98 5.47 -5.48 4.32
C PHE A 98 5.07 -4.16 3.68
N LEU A 99 5.18 -4.09 2.37
CA LEU A 99 4.61 -3.03 1.55
C LEU A 99 3.99 -3.60 0.27
N ILE A 100 2.98 -2.90 -0.22
CA ILE A 100 2.47 -3.01 -1.60
C ILE A 100 2.29 -1.62 -2.17
N VAL A 101 2.39 -1.49 -3.50
CA VAL A 101 2.03 -0.29 -4.24
C VAL A 101 0.97 -0.64 -5.29
N ILE A 102 -0.15 0.05 -5.24
CA ILE A 102 -1.26 -0.06 -6.19
C ILE A 102 -1.21 1.13 -7.14
N LYS A 103 -1.41 0.85 -8.43
CA LYS A 103 -1.40 1.83 -9.53
C LYS A 103 -2.81 2.00 -10.08
N GLN A 104 -3.29 3.23 -10.20
CA GLN A 104 -4.60 3.54 -10.79
C GLN A 104 -4.48 4.69 -11.79
N TYR A 105 -5.04 4.53 -12.99
CA TYR A 105 -4.95 5.55 -14.02
C TYR A 105 -5.99 6.65 -13.81
N LYS A 106 -5.61 7.93 -13.95
CA LYS A 106 -6.51 9.07 -13.72
C LYS A 106 -7.73 9.10 -14.66
N HIS A 107 -7.61 8.55 -15.87
CA HIS A 107 -8.71 8.53 -16.83
C HIS A 107 -9.85 7.59 -16.44
N THR A 108 -9.63 6.63 -15.53
CA THR A 108 -10.66 5.68 -15.11
C THR A 108 -11.72 6.31 -14.20
N PHE A 109 -11.46 7.51 -13.67
CA PHE A 109 -12.36 8.19 -12.73
C PHE A 109 -13.42 9.08 -13.41
N GLY A 110 -13.38 9.22 -14.75
CA GLY A 110 -14.35 10.00 -15.54
C GLY A 110 -14.34 11.52 -15.29
N ALA A 111 -13.55 12.02 -14.34
CA ALA A 111 -13.40 13.43 -13.99
C ALA A 111 -11.99 13.72 -13.47
N VAL A 112 -11.60 15.00 -13.45
CA VAL A 112 -10.37 15.44 -12.77
C VAL A 112 -10.55 15.23 -11.26
N LEU A 113 -9.86 14.23 -10.72
CA LEU A 113 -9.84 13.93 -9.30
C LEU A 113 -8.63 14.61 -8.65
N PRO A 114 -8.79 15.45 -7.62
CA PRO A 114 -7.66 15.93 -6.82
C PRO A 114 -7.00 14.80 -6.02
N LEU A 115 -5.67 14.88 -5.80
CA LEU A 115 -4.94 13.88 -5.01
C LEU A 115 -5.49 13.73 -3.59
N ARG A 116 -5.97 14.81 -2.95
CA ARG A 116 -6.61 14.76 -1.63
C ARG A 116 -7.81 13.83 -1.61
N ASP A 117 -8.67 13.95 -2.61
CA ASP A 117 -9.92 13.20 -2.68
C ASP A 117 -9.63 11.73 -3.02
N TYR A 118 -8.63 11.49 -3.87
CA TYR A 118 -8.08 10.15 -4.07
C TYR A 118 -7.54 9.55 -2.75
N ALA A 119 -6.81 10.31 -1.93
CA ALA A 119 -6.28 9.86 -0.65
C ALA A 119 -7.39 9.46 0.34
N ILE A 120 -8.44 10.29 0.44
CA ILE A 120 -9.62 10.02 1.27
C ILE A 120 -10.31 8.74 0.80
N ALA A 121 -10.59 8.64 -0.50
CA ALA A 121 -11.31 7.52 -1.05
C ALA A 121 -10.49 6.21 -0.98
N THR A 122 -9.16 6.29 -1.10
CA THR A 122 -8.23 5.18 -0.85
C THR A 122 -8.35 4.66 0.59
N CYS A 123 -8.45 5.57 1.57
CA CYS A 123 -8.62 5.20 2.97
C CYS A 123 -10.00 4.61 3.26
N GLN A 124 -11.06 5.19 2.71
CA GLN A 124 -12.42 4.67 2.83
C GLN A 124 -12.53 3.26 2.26
N ALA A 125 -11.91 3.02 1.11
CA ALA A 125 -11.88 1.70 0.49
C ALA A 125 -11.13 0.70 1.39
N ALA A 126 -9.98 1.09 1.96
CA ALA A 126 -9.23 0.27 2.91
C ALA A 126 -10.03 -0.08 4.18
N LEU A 127 -10.79 0.88 4.72
CA LEU A 127 -11.69 0.66 5.86
C LEU A 127 -12.80 -0.36 5.54
N GLY A 128 -13.26 -0.42 4.29
CA GLY A 128 -14.27 -1.38 3.85
C GLY A 128 -13.76 -2.82 3.70
N TRP A 129 -12.45 -3.03 3.56
CA TRP A 129 -11.87 -4.35 3.29
C TRP A 129 -11.19 -4.98 4.49
N VAL A 130 -10.65 -4.18 5.40
CA VAL A 130 -9.95 -4.68 6.58
C VAL A 130 -10.96 -4.81 7.73
N ALA A 131 -11.01 -5.99 8.35
CA ALA A 131 -11.91 -6.23 9.47
C ALA A 131 -11.57 -5.31 10.65
N ASP A 132 -12.58 -4.79 11.35
CA ASP A 132 -12.43 -3.87 12.49
C ASP A 132 -11.51 -2.67 12.20
N ALA A 133 -11.49 -2.22 10.95
CA ALA A 133 -10.58 -1.16 10.55
C ALA A 133 -11.02 0.21 11.06
N LYS A 134 -10.03 1.00 11.49
CA LYS A 134 -10.23 2.37 11.94
C LYS A 134 -9.05 3.24 11.55
N LEU A 135 -9.33 4.48 11.15
CA LEU A 135 -8.27 5.48 10.96
C LEU A 135 -7.74 5.91 12.32
N THR A 136 -6.43 5.82 12.49
CA THR A 136 -5.73 6.45 13.63
C THR A 136 -5.14 7.79 13.27
N ARG A 137 -5.08 8.11 11.96
CA ARG A 137 -4.70 9.41 11.44
C ARG A 137 -5.35 9.64 10.07
N GLU A 138 -6.06 10.75 9.96
CA GLU A 138 -6.66 11.20 8.69
C GLU A 138 -5.59 11.55 7.64
N PRO A 139 -5.91 11.43 6.33
CA PRO A 139 -5.02 11.83 5.26
C PRO A 139 -4.51 13.26 5.43
N THR A 140 -3.22 13.38 5.71
CA THR A 140 -2.53 14.66 5.91
C THR A 140 -1.56 14.90 4.77
N HIS A 141 -1.58 16.08 4.15
CA HIS A 141 -0.60 16.44 3.13
C HIS A 141 0.78 16.60 3.73
N LEU A 142 1.79 16.01 3.09
CA LEU A 142 3.20 16.17 3.43
C LEU A 142 3.88 16.94 2.28
N PRO A 143 4.23 18.22 2.48
CA PRO A 143 4.77 19.07 1.43
C PRO A 143 6.08 18.54 0.82
N LEU A 144 6.92 17.94 1.67
CA LEU A 144 8.17 17.30 1.26
C LEU A 144 7.86 16.00 0.50
N GLY A 145 7.67 16.10 -0.81
CA GLY A 145 7.38 14.98 -1.71
C GLY A 145 5.98 15.00 -2.33
N ASN A 146 5.14 15.99 -1.97
CA ASN A 146 3.78 16.18 -2.49
C ASN A 146 2.93 14.90 -2.47
N TYR A 147 2.74 14.34 -1.28
CA TYR A 147 1.92 13.15 -1.05
C TYR A 147 1.03 13.30 0.18
N TYR A 148 0.00 12.46 0.31
CA TYR A 148 -0.80 12.38 1.54
C TYR A 148 -0.40 11.15 2.33
N LEU A 149 -0.37 11.26 3.66
CA LEU A 149 -0.14 10.16 4.60
C LEU A 149 -1.36 10.00 5.52
N ALA A 150 -1.87 8.79 5.63
CA ALA A 150 -2.84 8.36 6.62
C ALA A 150 -2.29 7.16 7.42
N GLU A 151 -2.87 6.91 8.59
CA GLU A 151 -2.58 5.71 9.38
C GLU A 151 -3.88 5.02 9.77
N MET A 152 -3.87 3.69 9.70
CA MET A 152 -5.04 2.85 9.97
C MET A 152 -4.62 1.63 10.79
N GLU A 153 -5.50 1.16 11.67
CA GLU A 153 -5.39 -0.15 12.32
C GLU A 153 -6.51 -1.06 11.81
N GLY A 154 -6.28 -2.36 11.83
CA GLY A 154 -7.33 -3.34 11.53
C GLY A 154 -6.89 -4.77 11.77
N LEU A 155 -7.84 -5.70 11.71
CA LEU A 155 -7.64 -7.12 11.98
C LEU A 155 -7.37 -7.89 10.69
N VAL A 156 -6.22 -8.57 10.66
CA VAL A 156 -5.75 -9.32 9.50
C VAL A 156 -5.21 -10.66 9.98
N GLY A 157 -5.91 -11.74 9.63
CA GLY A 157 -5.51 -13.10 10.05
C GLY A 157 -5.55 -13.35 11.55
N GLY A 158 -6.39 -12.62 12.29
CA GLY A 158 -6.45 -12.69 13.75
C GLY A 158 -5.41 -11.84 14.48
N SER A 159 -4.56 -11.10 13.75
CA SER A 159 -3.61 -10.14 14.33
C SER A 159 -4.02 -8.72 14.00
N ILE A 160 -3.90 -7.81 14.98
CA ILE A 160 -4.06 -6.38 14.71
C ILE A 160 -2.79 -5.89 14.00
N VAL A 161 -2.98 -5.25 12.86
CA VAL A 161 -1.92 -4.64 12.08
C VAL A 161 -2.11 -3.13 12.03
N LYS A 162 -1.01 -2.41 11.84
CA LYS A 162 -1.00 -0.96 11.66
C LYS A 162 -0.41 -0.61 10.31
N TYR A 163 -1.20 0.09 9.52
CA TYR A 163 -0.88 0.57 8.18
C TYR A 163 -0.44 2.02 8.20
N GLN A 164 0.55 2.32 7.37
CA GLN A 164 0.82 3.64 6.80
C GLN A 164 0.39 3.61 5.34
N ILE A 165 -0.52 4.52 4.99
CA ILE A 165 -1.06 4.63 3.63
C ILE A 165 -0.54 5.95 3.07
N THR A 166 0.30 5.89 2.03
CA THR A 166 0.71 7.08 1.29
C THR A 166 0.13 7.10 -0.10
N THR A 167 -0.31 8.27 -0.56
CA THR A 167 -0.82 8.45 -1.92
C THR A 167 -0.03 9.51 -2.66
N HIS A 168 0.39 9.15 -3.88
CA HIS A 168 1.22 9.96 -4.75
C HIS A 168 0.52 10.11 -6.10
N GLU A 169 0.85 11.18 -6.82
CA GLU A 169 0.36 11.38 -8.17
C GLU A 169 1.47 11.65 -9.17
N SER A 170 1.16 11.32 -10.41
CA SER A 170 1.83 11.79 -11.61
C SER A 170 0.82 12.45 -12.54
N ALA A 171 1.25 12.81 -13.75
CA ALA A 171 0.35 13.39 -14.75
C ALA A 171 -0.81 12.45 -15.12
N LYS A 172 -0.58 11.13 -15.17
CA LYS A 172 -1.56 10.15 -15.69
C LYS A 172 -2.06 9.13 -14.68
N VAL A 173 -1.41 9.03 -13.53
CA VAL A 173 -1.56 7.90 -12.61
C VAL A 173 -1.53 8.37 -11.17
N PHE A 174 -2.38 7.75 -10.34
CA PHE A 174 -2.27 7.74 -8.90
C PHE A 174 -1.59 6.46 -8.41
N TYR A 175 -0.84 6.58 -7.33
CA TYR A 175 -0.23 5.46 -6.63
C TYR A 175 -0.69 5.49 -5.17
N ALA A 176 -1.11 4.34 -4.65
CA ALA A 176 -1.34 4.13 -3.23
C ALA A 176 -0.33 3.10 -2.72
N LEU A 177 0.50 3.49 -1.76
CA LEU A 177 1.43 2.61 -1.07
C LEU A 177 0.84 2.28 0.29
N TYR A 178 0.71 0.99 0.57
CA TYR A 178 0.31 0.47 1.88
C TYR A 178 1.52 -0.22 2.48
N ALA A 179 2.03 0.31 3.58
CA ALA A 179 3.13 -0.28 4.34
C ALA A 179 2.63 -0.65 5.74
N TRP A 180 2.92 -1.84 6.25
CA TRP A 180 2.36 -2.27 7.52
C TRP A 180 3.25 -3.22 8.31
N SER A 181 2.89 -3.35 9.58
CA SER A 181 3.43 -4.32 10.53
C SER A 181 2.31 -4.78 11.47
N THR A 182 2.53 -5.86 12.21
CA THR A 182 1.74 -6.16 13.42
C THR A 182 1.84 -4.99 14.41
N LEU A 183 0.75 -4.75 15.16
CA LEU A 183 0.65 -3.62 16.09
C LEU A 183 1.77 -3.63 17.13
N ASP A 184 2.09 -4.81 17.67
CA ASP A 184 3.14 -4.97 18.70
C ASP A 184 4.54 -4.61 18.18
N ASN A 185 4.81 -4.91 16.91
CA ASN A 185 6.10 -4.61 16.28
C ASN A 185 6.16 -3.20 15.66
N TYR A 186 5.00 -2.57 15.42
CA TYR A 186 4.93 -1.26 14.78
C TYR A 186 5.80 -0.18 15.44
N PRO A 187 5.87 -0.03 16.79
CA PRO A 187 6.76 0.94 17.41
C PRO A 187 8.23 0.81 16.99
N ALA A 188 8.72 -0.43 16.80
CA ALA A 188 10.10 -0.69 16.41
C ALA A 188 10.39 -0.35 14.94
N VAL A 189 9.39 -0.46 14.07
CA VAL A 189 9.56 -0.31 12.61
C VAL A 189 8.89 0.93 12.02
N CYS A 190 8.14 1.71 12.82
CA CYS A 190 7.33 2.83 12.32
C CYS A 190 8.16 3.89 11.59
N HIS A 191 9.40 4.13 12.03
CA HIS A 191 10.32 5.06 11.37
C HIS A 191 10.82 4.52 10.03
N GLU A 192 11.14 3.23 9.98
CA GLU A 192 11.52 2.54 8.74
C GLU A 192 10.38 2.61 7.71
N LEU A 193 9.14 2.28 8.12
CA LEU A 193 7.98 2.35 7.22
C LEU A 193 7.74 3.77 6.68
N LYS A 194 7.97 4.81 7.49
CA LYS A 194 7.87 6.21 7.05
C LYS A 194 8.93 6.54 6.00
N GLN A 195 10.17 6.09 6.22
CA GLN A 195 11.27 6.29 5.28
C GLN A 195 11.02 5.56 3.96
N VAL A 196 10.54 4.32 4.02
CA VAL A 196 10.16 3.52 2.85
C VAL A 196 9.05 4.23 2.07
N SER A 197 7.98 4.64 2.74
CA SER A 197 6.83 5.30 2.10
C SER A 197 7.22 6.63 1.44
N ALA A 198 8.01 7.45 2.13
CA ALA A 198 8.52 8.71 1.60
C ALA A 198 9.53 8.55 0.45
N SER A 199 10.12 7.35 0.28
CA SER A 199 11.12 7.08 -0.74
C SER A 199 10.54 6.68 -2.10
N LEU A 200 9.21 6.51 -2.19
CA LEU A 200 8.51 6.23 -3.43
C LEU A 200 8.76 7.36 -4.42
N LYS A 201 9.44 7.02 -5.51
CA LYS A 201 9.69 7.92 -6.64
C LYS A 201 8.89 7.43 -7.82
N VAL A 202 8.18 8.35 -8.45
CA VAL A 202 7.62 8.17 -9.80
C VAL A 202 8.60 8.81 -10.77
N ASN A 203 9.33 7.99 -11.51
CA ASN A 203 10.13 8.46 -12.62
C ASN A 203 9.16 8.95 -13.70
N LEU A 204 9.27 10.23 -14.03
CA LEU A 204 8.60 10.75 -15.20
C LEU A 204 9.38 10.21 -16.39
N THR A 205 8.88 9.18 -17.08
CA THR A 205 9.43 8.83 -18.38
C THR A 205 9.36 10.09 -19.22
N ALA A 206 10.51 10.56 -19.71
CA ALA A 206 10.56 11.70 -20.61
C ALA A 206 9.56 11.45 -21.76
N PRO A 207 8.84 12.46 -22.25
CA PRO A 207 7.93 12.28 -23.37
C PRO A 207 8.71 11.60 -24.49
N VAL A 208 8.23 10.43 -24.91
CA VAL A 208 8.81 9.69 -26.05
C VAL A 208 8.90 10.69 -27.18
N ALA A 209 10.12 11.07 -27.56
CA ALA A 209 10.34 12.00 -28.65
C ALA A 209 9.59 11.45 -29.85
N GLN A 210 8.60 12.20 -30.34
CA GLN A 210 7.82 11.80 -31.50
C GLN A 210 8.80 11.64 -32.65
N LEU A 211 9.05 10.39 -33.05
CA LEU A 211 9.72 10.07 -34.31
C LEU A 211 8.87 10.72 -35.39
N SER A 212 9.37 11.82 -35.96
CA SER A 212 8.74 12.47 -37.09
C SER A 212 8.73 11.47 -38.25
N PRO A 213 7.58 11.26 -38.92
CA PRO A 213 7.56 10.44 -40.11
C PRO A 213 8.44 11.10 -41.19
N ALA A 214 9.27 10.29 -41.83
CA ALA A 214 10.11 10.67 -42.96
C ALA A 214 9.26 10.92 -44.23
#